data_AF-A0A1Q7MYZ0-F1
#
_entry.id   AF-A0A1Q7MYZ0-F1
#
_cell.length_a   1.000
_cell.length_b   1.000
_cell.length_c   1.000
_cell.angle_alpha   90.00
_cell.angle_beta   90.00
_cell.angle_gamma   90.00
#
_symmetry.space_group_name_H-M   'P 1'
#
loop_
_entity.id
_entity.type
_entity.pdbx_description
1 polymer ?
#
loop_
_entity_poly.entity_id
_entity_poly.type
_entity_poly.pdbx_seq_one_letter_code
_entity_poly.pdbx_strand_id
1 'polypeptide(L)'
;MQIGTARSWAIFCVAVWLAGTFTVAVVATENFFTIDRLLEAKPNPAFAADVEKLGHDATRELLRYLSSELNRLYFQYWNVAQLAVGVVALWFVIKLPAATKPKWGILGMLAIALFLTALITPFIVSVGRSIDFVPRDPPPANLRTFGLLHVTYTVFDGIQLILGIFVTVWLVKAKD
;
A
#
# COMPACT_ATOMS: atom_id res chain seq x y z
N MET A 1 2.72 19.45 26.64
CA MET A 1 1.47 19.06 25.95
C MET A 1 0.62 18.27 26.92
N GLN A 2 -0.67 18.60 27.06
CA GLN A 2 -1.58 17.88 27.94
C GLN A 2 -1.77 16.42 27.47
N ILE A 3 -1.98 15.50 28.42
CA ILE A 3 -2.12 14.05 28.15
C ILE A 3 -3.27 13.78 27.17
N GLY A 4 -4.41 14.46 27.37
CA GLY A 4 -5.55 14.38 26.44
C GLY A 4 -5.19 14.77 25.01
N THR A 5 -4.47 15.87 24.82
CA THR A 5 -3.99 16.32 23.50
C THR A 5 -3.06 15.29 22.86
N ALA A 6 -2.17 14.67 23.64
CA ALA A 6 -1.27 13.63 23.14
C ALA A 6 -2.01 12.37 22.66
N ARG A 7 -3.04 11.95 23.42
CA ARG A 7 -3.91 10.83 23.03
C ARG A 7 -4.64 11.12 21.72
N SER A 8 -5.26 12.29 21.57
CA SER A 8 -5.97 12.67 20.35
C SER A 8 -5.06 12.67 19.12
N TRP A 9 -3.83 13.19 19.25
CA TRP A 9 -2.87 13.16 18.16
C TRP A 9 -2.39 11.74 17.82
N ALA A 10 -2.17 10.87 18.81
CA ALA A 10 -1.84 9.47 18.55
C ALA A 10 -2.96 8.76 17.79
N ILE A 11 -4.23 8.97 18.18
CA ILE A 11 -5.40 8.42 17.48
C ILE A 11 -5.47 8.96 16.05
N PHE A 12 -5.27 10.26 15.87
CA PHE A 12 -5.26 10.88 14.54
C PHE A 12 -4.19 10.26 13.64
N CYS A 13 -2.96 10.08 14.13
CA CYS A 13 -1.89 9.45 13.36
C CYS A 13 -2.21 8.01 12.96
N VAL A 14 -2.80 7.22 13.87
CA VAL A 14 -3.23 5.85 13.56
C VAL A 14 -4.37 5.86 12.55
N ALA A 15 -5.31 6.81 12.63
CA ALA A 15 -6.38 6.96 11.64
C ALA A 15 -5.83 7.31 10.25
N VAL A 16 -4.85 8.22 10.16
CA VAL A 16 -4.15 8.55 8.90
C VAL A 16 -3.45 7.31 8.33
N TRP A 17 -2.80 6.52 9.18
CA TRP A 17 -2.18 5.26 8.76
C TRP A 17 -3.22 4.30 8.16
N LEU A 18 -4.29 4.00 8.89
CA LEU A 18 -5.34 3.08 8.43
C LEU A 18 -6.00 3.57 7.13
N ALA A 19 -6.33 4.86 7.07
CA ALA A 19 -6.95 5.46 5.90
C ALA A 19 -6.03 5.39 4.69
N GLY A 20 -4.74 5.75 4.83
CA GLY A 20 -3.80 5.71 3.72
C GLY A 20 -3.53 4.30 3.21
N THR A 21 -3.42 3.29 4.09
CA THR A 21 -3.30 1.88 3.68
C THR A 21 -4.52 1.46 2.86
N PHE A 22 -5.73 1.76 3.35
CA PHE A 22 -6.96 1.44 2.62
C PHE A 22 -7.04 2.18 1.27
N THR A 23 -6.72 3.48 1.25
CA THR A 23 -6.74 4.30 0.03
C THR A 23 -5.77 3.76 -1.01
N VAL A 24 -4.54 3.40 -0.64
CA VAL A 24 -3.55 2.87 -1.58
C VAL A 24 -3.99 1.52 -2.15
N ALA A 25 -4.61 0.66 -1.34
CA ALA A 25 -5.19 -0.60 -1.82
C ALA A 25 -6.30 -0.37 -2.86
N VAL A 26 -7.19 0.60 -2.62
CA VAL A 26 -8.25 0.97 -3.57
C VAL A 26 -7.66 1.55 -4.85
N VAL A 27 -6.77 2.55 -4.74
CA VAL A 27 -6.14 3.19 -5.91
C VAL A 27 -5.37 2.17 -6.76
N ALA A 28 -4.64 1.25 -6.14
CA ALA A 28 -3.88 0.24 -6.86
C ALA A 28 -4.78 -0.73 -7.65
N THR A 29 -5.95 -1.05 -7.09
CA THR A 29 -6.97 -1.88 -7.73
C THR A 29 -7.63 -1.13 -8.89
N GLU A 30 -8.05 0.12 -8.64
CA GLU A 30 -8.69 0.97 -9.63
C GLU A 30 -7.78 1.33 -10.81
N ASN A 31 -6.46 1.44 -10.59
CA ASN A 31 -5.49 1.64 -11.67
C ASN A 31 -5.53 0.52 -12.72
N PHE A 32 -5.85 -0.72 -12.32
CA PHE A 32 -6.01 -1.82 -13.28
C PHE A 32 -7.41 -1.85 -13.89
N PHE A 33 -8.47 -1.68 -13.10
CA PHE A 33 -9.84 -1.65 -13.65
C PHE A 33 -10.08 -0.48 -14.61
N THR A 34 -9.39 0.64 -14.40
CA THR A 34 -9.48 1.80 -15.30
C THR A 34 -9.01 1.48 -16.72
N ILE A 35 -8.10 0.52 -16.90
CA ILE A 35 -7.61 0.14 -18.23
C ILE A 35 -8.77 -0.40 -19.07
N ASP A 36 -9.49 -1.39 -18.54
CA ASP A 36 -10.60 -2.02 -19.25
C ASP A 36 -11.74 -1.01 -19.47
N ARG A 37 -12.08 -0.21 -18.44
CA ARG A 37 -13.07 0.89 -18.59
C ARG A 37 -12.69 1.91 -19.67
N LEU A 38 -11.40 2.27 -19.77
CA LEU A 38 -10.92 3.24 -20.75
C LEU A 38 -10.99 2.68 -22.18
N LEU A 39 -10.58 1.42 -22.37
CA LEU A 39 -10.60 0.74 -23.66
C LEU A 39 -12.01 0.48 -24.16
N GLU A 40 -12.95 0.17 -23.26
CA GLU A 40 -14.37 -0.01 -23.58
C GLU A 40 -15.06 1.31 -23.90
N ALA A 41 -14.89 2.33 -23.06
CA ALA A 41 -15.61 3.59 -23.19
C ALA A 41 -15.16 4.44 -24.39
N LYS A 42 -13.90 4.28 -24.84
CA LYS A 42 -13.28 5.04 -25.95
C LYS A 42 -13.67 6.54 -25.94
N PRO A 43 -13.46 7.26 -24.81
CA PRO A 43 -14.05 8.58 -24.61
C PRO A 43 -13.49 9.68 -25.52
N ASN A 44 -12.37 9.42 -26.20
CA ASN A 44 -11.69 10.37 -27.08
C ASN A 44 -11.44 9.72 -28.46
N PRO A 45 -11.87 10.34 -29.58
CA PRO A 45 -11.67 9.80 -30.92
C PRO A 45 -10.20 9.59 -31.32
N ALA A 46 -9.30 10.47 -30.88
CA ALA A 46 -7.86 10.32 -31.16
C ALA A 46 -7.29 9.10 -30.42
N PHE A 47 -7.68 8.91 -29.15
CA PHE A 47 -7.33 7.71 -28.40
C PHE A 47 -7.84 6.45 -29.10
N ALA A 48 -9.11 6.44 -29.53
CA ALA A 48 -9.68 5.30 -30.24
C ALA A 48 -8.90 4.95 -31.53
N ALA A 49 -8.51 5.97 -32.30
CA ALA A 49 -7.70 5.79 -33.50
C ALA A 49 -6.30 5.23 -33.18
N ASP A 50 -5.68 5.63 -32.08
CA ASP A 50 -4.39 5.09 -31.66
C ASP A 50 -4.51 3.64 -31.13
N VAL A 51 -5.60 3.30 -30.44
CA VAL A 51 -5.92 1.92 -30.06
C VAL A 51 -6.11 1.03 -31.29
N GLU A 52 -6.75 1.54 -32.35
CA GLU A 52 -6.93 0.81 -33.61
C GLU A 52 -5.59 0.55 -34.30
N LYS A 53 -4.69 1.54 -34.34
CA LYS A 53 -3.35 1.39 -34.94
C LYS A 53 -2.48 0.41 -34.17
N LEU A 54 -2.47 0.48 -32.84
CA LEU A 54 -1.61 -0.35 -31.99
C LEU A 54 -2.21 -1.76 -31.78
N GLY A 55 -3.53 -1.88 -31.88
CA GLY A 55 -4.28 -3.08 -31.53
C GLY A 55 -4.68 -3.09 -30.05
N HIS A 56 -5.82 -3.72 -29.77
CA HIS A 56 -6.40 -3.74 -28.43
C HIS A 56 -5.47 -4.35 -27.37
N ASP A 57 -4.91 -5.53 -27.66
CA ASP A 57 -4.12 -6.28 -26.68
C ASP A 57 -2.79 -5.59 -26.36
N ALA A 58 -2.10 -5.08 -27.39
CA ALA A 58 -0.86 -4.32 -27.21
C ALA A 58 -1.11 -3.00 -26.46
N THR A 59 -2.21 -2.31 -26.75
CA THR A 59 -2.61 -1.11 -25.99
C THR A 59 -2.88 -1.44 -24.53
N ARG A 60 -3.61 -2.53 -24.27
CA ARG A 60 -3.90 -2.99 -22.92
C ARG A 60 -2.64 -3.35 -22.15
N GLU A 61 -1.69 -4.02 -22.78
CA GLU A 61 -0.41 -4.37 -22.17
C GLU A 61 0.42 -3.11 -21.83
N LEU A 62 0.47 -2.13 -22.74
CA LEU A 62 1.14 -0.85 -22.51
C LEU A 62 0.53 -0.08 -21.32
N LEU A 63 -0.81 0.05 -21.29
CA LEU A 63 -1.52 0.71 -20.19
C LEU A 63 -1.35 -0.06 -18.87
N ARG A 64 -1.33 -1.40 -18.93
CA ARG A 64 -1.06 -2.24 -17.75
C ARG A 64 0.34 -2.02 -17.20
N TYR A 65 1.34 -1.84 -18.06
CA TYR A 65 2.70 -1.51 -17.63
C TYR A 65 2.74 -0.14 -16.92
N LEU A 66 2.08 0.88 -17.49
CA LEU A 66 1.95 2.20 -16.85
C LEU A 66 1.28 2.10 -15.46
N SER A 67 0.13 1.41 -15.36
CA SER A 67 -0.56 1.19 -14.08
C SER A 67 0.32 0.43 -13.08
N SER A 68 1.18 -0.49 -13.55
CA SER A 68 2.12 -1.20 -12.69
C SER A 68 3.22 -0.28 -12.16
N GLU A 69 3.76 0.64 -12.96
CA GLU A 69 4.72 1.65 -12.51
C GLU A 69 4.09 2.66 -11.54
N LEU A 70 2.86 3.12 -11.80
CA LEU A 70 2.11 3.97 -10.86
C LEU A 70 1.89 3.25 -9.52
N ASN A 71 1.49 1.99 -9.54
CA ASN A 71 1.32 1.21 -8.31
C ASN A 71 2.64 1.02 -7.56
N ARG A 72 3.74 0.70 -8.25
CA ARG A 72 5.08 0.62 -7.63
C ARG A 72 5.43 1.92 -6.93
N LEU A 73 5.19 3.06 -7.58
CA LEU A 73 5.44 4.38 -7.02
C LEU A 73 4.58 4.65 -5.77
N TYR A 74 3.27 4.41 -5.86
CA TYR A 74 2.35 4.65 -4.75
C TYR A 74 2.68 3.79 -3.53
N PHE A 75 2.98 2.50 -3.72
CA PHE A 75 3.39 1.63 -2.61
C PHE A 75 4.72 2.07 -2.00
N GLN A 76 5.71 2.50 -2.80
CA GLN A 76 6.99 3.00 -2.28
C GLN A 76 6.81 4.28 -1.44
N TYR A 77 6.05 5.26 -1.94
CA TYR A 77 5.79 6.48 -1.18
C TYR A 77 4.95 6.21 0.07
N TRP A 78 3.92 5.36 -0.05
CA TRP A 78 3.11 4.99 1.08
C TRP A 78 3.93 4.29 2.17
N ASN A 79 4.82 3.38 1.78
CA ASN A 79 5.77 2.72 2.68
C ASN A 79 6.62 3.69 3.50
N VAL A 80 7.11 4.77 2.88
CA VAL A 80 7.85 5.82 3.58
C VAL A 80 6.92 6.66 4.45
N ALA A 81 5.73 7.00 3.95
CA ALA A 81 4.73 7.79 4.68
C ALA A 81 4.24 7.07 5.95
N GLN A 82 4.02 5.75 5.90
CA GLN A 82 3.65 4.96 7.06
C GLN A 82 4.74 4.94 8.14
N LEU A 83 6.02 4.91 7.75
CA LEU A 83 7.12 5.02 8.70
C LEU A 83 7.13 6.39 9.38
N ALA A 84 6.95 7.46 8.60
CA ALA A 84 6.90 8.82 9.12
C ALA A 84 5.73 9.02 10.10
N VAL A 85 4.50 8.67 9.70
CA VAL A 85 3.31 8.80 10.55
C VAL A 85 3.40 7.89 11.78
N GLY A 86 3.99 6.71 11.63
CA GLY A 86 4.20 5.77 12.73
C GLY A 86 5.18 6.26 13.79
N VAL A 87 6.29 6.89 13.37
CA VAL A 87 7.24 7.52 14.30
C VAL A 87 6.57 8.67 15.06
N VAL A 88 5.75 9.48 14.37
CA VAL A 88 4.98 10.55 14.99
C VAL A 88 3.94 9.98 15.98
N ALA A 89 3.22 8.92 15.61
CA ALA A 89 2.29 8.22 16.50
C ALA A 89 3.00 7.69 17.75
N LEU A 90 4.18 7.08 17.57
CA LEU A 90 5.00 6.54 18.65
C LEU A 90 5.47 7.66 19.60
N TRP A 91 5.87 8.80 19.04
CA TRP A 91 6.27 9.97 19.83
C TRP A 91 5.13 10.51 20.70
N PHE A 92 3.89 10.50 20.19
CA PHE A 92 2.72 10.90 20.97
C PHE A 92 2.35 9.88 22.05
N VAL A 93 2.36 8.59 21.73
CA VAL A 93 1.93 7.54 22.68
C VAL A 93 2.95 7.30 23.80
N ILE A 94 4.25 7.55 23.59
CA ILE A 94 5.27 7.43 24.64
C ILE A 94 4.99 8.39 25.80
N LYS A 95 4.38 9.55 25.52
CA LYS A 95 3.98 10.56 26.52
C LYS A 95 2.79 10.10 27.39
N LEU A 96 2.17 8.97 27.08
CA LEU A 96 1.05 8.38 27.84
C LEU A 96 1.59 7.23 28.72
N PRO A 97 1.78 7.43 30.05
CA PRO A 97 2.43 6.43 30.90
C PRO A 97 1.72 5.07 30.90
N ALA A 98 0.39 5.07 31.05
CA ALA A 98 -0.44 3.86 31.12
C ALA A 98 -0.70 3.16 29.77
N ALA A 99 -0.25 3.72 28.64
CA ALA A 99 -0.57 3.22 27.30
C ALA A 99 0.38 2.12 26.79
N THR A 100 0.68 1.10 27.59
CA THR A 100 1.65 0.04 27.23
C THR A 100 1.23 -0.75 25.98
N LYS A 101 -0.03 -1.18 25.87
CA LYS A 101 -0.51 -1.96 24.70
C LYS A 101 -0.44 -1.15 23.39
N PRO A 102 -0.93 0.11 23.33
CA PRO A 102 -0.74 0.98 22.17
C PRO A 102 0.73 1.15 21.74
N LYS A 103 1.67 1.32 22.69
CA LYS A 103 3.11 1.45 22.37
C LYS A 103 3.63 0.25 21.61
N TRP A 104 3.38 -0.95 22.12
CA TRP A 104 3.82 -2.19 21.47
C TRP A 104 3.09 -2.44 20.15
N GLY A 105 1.81 -2.09 20.05
CA GLY A 105 1.06 -2.19 18.79
C GLY A 105 1.64 -1.28 17.71
N ILE A 106 1.89 -0.01 18.01
CA ILE A 106 2.51 0.94 17.07
C ILE A 106 3.93 0.50 16.69
N LEU A 107 4.71 0.00 17.66
CA LEU A 107 6.05 -0.52 17.39
C LEU A 107 6.00 -1.75 16.46
N GLY A 108 5.04 -2.65 16.65
CA GLY A 108 4.79 -3.78 15.76
C GLY A 108 4.42 -3.34 14.35
N MET A 109 3.52 -2.36 14.22
CA MET A 109 3.16 -1.78 12.91
C MET A 109 4.36 -1.13 12.22
N LEU A 110 5.22 -0.44 12.96
CA LEU A 110 6.48 0.15 12.44
C LEU A 110 7.48 -0.91 12.00
N ALA A 111 7.62 -2.00 12.76
CA ALA A 111 8.49 -3.10 12.38
C ALA A 111 8.03 -3.77 11.08
N ILE A 112 6.71 -3.96 10.91
CA ILE A 112 6.13 -4.46 9.66
C ILE A 112 6.39 -3.46 8.52
N ALA A 113 6.11 -2.18 8.73
CA ALA A 113 6.36 -1.15 7.71
C ALA A 113 7.81 -1.12 7.25
N LEU A 114 8.76 -1.23 8.19
CA LEU A 114 10.18 -1.26 7.89
C LEU A 114 10.55 -2.52 7.09
N PHE A 115 10.04 -3.67 7.49
CA PHE A 115 10.23 -4.93 6.76
C PHE A 115 9.69 -4.85 5.32
N LEU A 116 8.49 -4.31 5.14
CA LEU A 116 7.90 -4.12 3.82
C LEU A 116 8.72 -3.15 2.97
N THR A 117 9.13 -2.03 3.55
CA THR A 117 9.88 -0.96 2.86
C THR A 117 11.28 -1.41 2.45
N ALA A 118 12.03 -2.01 3.37
CA ALA A 118 13.44 -2.30 3.18
C ALA A 118 13.70 -3.62 2.44
N LEU A 119 12.79 -4.59 2.54
CA LEU A 119 12.98 -5.92 1.97
C LEU A 119 11.93 -6.23 0.90
N ILE A 120 10.66 -6.30 1.28
CA ILE A 120 9.63 -6.88 0.39
C ILE A 120 9.40 -6.03 -0.86
N THR A 121 9.19 -4.73 -0.72
CA THR A 121 8.87 -3.86 -1.86
C THR A 121 9.98 -3.77 -2.90
N PRO A 122 11.28 -3.61 -2.54
CA PRO A 122 12.38 -3.68 -3.50
C PRO A 122 12.39 -4.99 -4.32
N PHE A 123 12.18 -6.15 -3.66
CA PHE A 123 12.10 -7.44 -4.36
C PHE A 123 10.88 -7.53 -5.27
N ILE A 124 9.70 -7.07 -4.83
CA ILE A 124 8.49 -7.02 -5.68
C ILE A 124 8.75 -6.20 -6.93
N VAL A 125 9.36 -5.03 -6.80
CA VAL A 125 9.64 -4.12 -7.92
C VAL A 125 10.62 -4.78 -8.90
N SER A 126 11.73 -5.33 -8.40
CA SER A 126 12.74 -5.98 -9.22
C SER A 126 12.17 -7.19 -9.97
N VAL A 127 11.51 -8.10 -9.25
CA VAL A 127 10.93 -9.31 -9.85
C VAL A 127 9.78 -8.96 -10.78
N GLY A 128 8.93 -8.01 -10.39
CA GLY A 128 7.81 -7.53 -11.20
C GLY A 128 8.26 -6.97 -12.55
N ARG A 129 9.32 -6.15 -12.57
CA ARG A 129 9.88 -5.64 -13.84
C ARG A 129 10.51 -6.73 -14.71
N SER A 130 11.04 -7.80 -14.09
CA SER A 130 11.60 -8.93 -14.84
C SER A 130 10.57 -9.80 -15.57
N ILE A 131 9.28 -9.66 -15.22
CA ILE A 131 8.17 -10.41 -15.84
C ILE A 131 7.25 -9.51 -16.67
N ASP A 132 7.57 -8.22 -16.79
CA ASP A 132 6.87 -7.31 -17.70
C ASP A 132 7.27 -7.68 -19.15
N PHE A 133 6.30 -7.74 -20.06
CA PHE A 133 6.48 -8.09 -21.48
C PHE A 133 7.10 -9.47 -21.77
N VAL A 134 6.90 -10.43 -20.86
CA VAL A 134 7.36 -11.82 -21.04
C VAL A 134 6.15 -12.72 -21.37
N PRO A 135 6.29 -13.70 -22.29
CA PRO A 135 5.26 -14.69 -22.55
C PRO A 135 4.76 -15.36 -21.27
N ARG A 136 3.45 -15.58 -21.19
CA ARG A 136 2.82 -16.27 -20.06
C ARG A 136 2.52 -17.74 -20.31
N ASP A 137 2.72 -18.19 -21.54
CA ASP A 137 2.65 -19.58 -21.92
C ASP A 137 3.96 -20.00 -22.63
N PRO A 138 4.83 -20.79 -21.96
CA PRO A 138 4.69 -21.26 -20.58
C PRO A 138 4.90 -20.12 -19.55
N PRO A 139 4.45 -20.28 -18.28
CA PRO A 139 4.61 -19.26 -17.25
C PRO A 139 6.08 -18.95 -16.95
N PRO A 140 6.48 -17.67 -16.79
CA PRO A 140 7.85 -17.34 -16.47
C PRO A 140 8.19 -17.79 -15.04
N ALA A 141 9.42 -18.28 -14.83
CA ALA A 141 9.87 -18.82 -13.54
C ALA A 141 9.65 -17.84 -12.37
N ASN A 142 9.84 -16.54 -12.64
CA ASN A 142 9.69 -15.47 -11.66
C ASN A 142 8.23 -15.12 -11.30
N LEU A 143 7.23 -15.61 -12.05
CA LEU A 143 5.82 -15.33 -11.77
C LEU A 143 5.39 -15.86 -10.41
N ARG A 144 5.86 -17.06 -10.05
CA ARG A 144 5.61 -17.66 -8.73
C ARG A 144 6.23 -16.84 -7.61
N THR A 145 7.48 -16.41 -7.79
CA THR A 145 8.19 -15.57 -6.83
C THR A 145 7.48 -14.23 -6.63
N PHE A 146 7.05 -13.60 -7.73
CA PHE A 146 6.25 -12.37 -7.66
C PHE A 146 4.95 -12.58 -6.87
N GLY A 147 4.22 -13.66 -7.13
CA GLY A 147 2.98 -13.99 -6.41
C GLY A 147 3.21 -14.16 -4.91
N LEU A 148 4.26 -14.86 -4.49
CA LEU A 148 4.60 -15.04 -3.08
C LEU A 148 4.97 -13.71 -2.41
N LEU A 149 5.77 -12.87 -3.06
CA LEU A 149 6.13 -11.56 -2.53
C LEU A 149 4.90 -10.65 -2.42
N HIS A 150 4.02 -10.66 -3.42
CA HIS A 150 2.80 -9.86 -3.42
C HIS A 150 1.83 -10.30 -2.30
N VAL A 151 1.60 -11.60 -2.14
CA VAL A 151 0.80 -12.14 -1.02
C VAL A 151 1.43 -11.77 0.32
N THR A 152 2.75 -11.89 0.45
CA THR A 152 3.47 -11.47 1.66
C THR A 152 3.15 -10.01 1.99
N TYR A 153 3.30 -9.10 1.04
CA TYR A 153 2.97 -7.69 1.23
C TYR A 153 1.52 -7.51 1.70
N THR A 154 0.55 -8.07 0.96
CA THR A 154 -0.88 -7.92 1.26
C THR A 154 -1.27 -8.44 2.63
N VAL A 155 -0.73 -9.59 3.04
CA VAL A 155 -1.01 -10.17 4.37
C VAL A 155 -0.46 -9.28 5.48
N PHE A 156 0.78 -8.80 5.36
CA PHE A 156 1.39 -7.94 6.36
C PHE A 156 0.70 -6.57 6.45
N ASP A 157 0.29 -5.99 5.33
CA ASP A 157 -0.49 -4.75 5.30
C ASP A 157 -1.88 -4.94 5.94
N GLY A 158 -2.52 -6.09 5.70
CA GLY A 158 -3.76 -6.50 6.37
C GLY A 158 -3.59 -6.68 7.90
N ILE A 159 -2.47 -7.26 8.34
CA ILE A 159 -2.13 -7.35 9.78
C ILE A 159 -1.98 -5.96 10.39
N GLN A 160 -1.37 -5.00 9.68
CA GLN A 160 -1.26 -3.61 10.15
C GLN A 160 -2.64 -2.97 10.32
N LEU A 161 -3.59 -3.18 9.40
CA LEU A 161 -4.95 -2.67 9.56
C LEU A 161 -5.63 -3.20 10.83
N ILE A 162 -5.57 -4.51 11.06
CA ILE A 162 -6.14 -5.15 12.25
C ILE A 162 -5.48 -4.61 13.52
N LEU A 163 -4.15 -4.52 13.53
CA LEU A 163 -3.39 -4.03 14.68
C LEU A 163 -3.69 -2.55 14.96
N GLY A 164 -3.83 -1.72 13.92
CA GLY A 164 -4.19 -0.30 14.07
C GLY A 164 -5.60 -0.10 14.64
N ILE A 165 -6.55 -0.98 14.30
CA ILE A 165 -7.89 -0.98 14.94
C ILE A 165 -7.75 -1.29 16.44
N PHE A 166 -7.00 -2.32 16.83
CA PHE A 166 -6.77 -2.64 18.23
C PHE A 166 -6.06 -1.52 18.99
N VAL A 167 -5.02 -0.93 18.40
CA VAL A 167 -4.31 0.24 18.94
C VAL A 167 -5.28 1.38 19.19
N THR A 168 -6.15 1.70 18.23
CA THR A 168 -7.15 2.76 18.36
C THR A 168 -8.10 2.48 19.54
N VAL A 169 -8.63 1.25 19.64
CA VAL A 169 -9.50 0.84 20.74
C VAL A 169 -8.80 0.97 22.09
N TRP A 170 -7.53 0.56 22.19
CA TRP A 170 -6.76 0.69 23.41
C TRP A 170 -6.44 2.14 23.77
N LEU A 171 -6.17 3.01 22.80
CA LEU A 171 -5.94 4.44 23.03
C LEU A 171 -7.20 5.13 23.57
N VAL A 172 -8.38 4.79 23.03
CA VAL A 172 -9.68 5.30 23.50
C VAL A 172 -10.00 4.81 24.91
N LYS A 173 -9.70 3.54 25.22
CA LYS A 173 -9.99 2.93 26.52
C LYS A 173 -8.96 3.22 27.61
N ALA A 174 -7.77 3.69 27.25
CA ALA A 174 -6.72 4.02 28.22
C ALA A 174 -7.21 5.15 29.14
N LYS A 175 -7.35 4.88 30.44
CA LYS A 175 -7.57 5.93 31.45
C LYS A 175 -6.25 6.66 31.69
N ASP A 176 -6.34 7.96 31.97
CA ASP A 176 -5.18 8.80 32.35
C ASP A 176 -4.56 8.32 33.66
#